data_AF-A0A943JQ53-F1
#
_entry.id   AF-A0A943JQ53-F1
#
_cell.length_a   1.000
_cell.length_b   1.000
_cell.length_c   1.000
_cell.angle_alpha   90.00
_cell.angle_beta   90.00
_cell.angle_gamma   90.00
#
_symmetry.space_group_name_H-M   'P 1'
#
loop_
_entity.id
_entity.type
_entity.pdbx_description
1 polymer ?
#
loop_
_entity_poly.entity_id
_entity_poly.type
_entity_poly.pdbx_seq_one_letter_code
_entity_poly.pdbx_strand_id
1 'polypeptide(L)'
;MKKECDIVQDLLFSYKDGCLKQGSKEFVEKHLKKCENCAKIYLEMNNEEENPTTTQNEIDYLKKIKKKMKKKTKIIIAISIILIILIILNIAVFINYDKYISEMTIFLEDSITDEERVEIENIIKETDKNAEIIYKSKEDALNDMKQHFADRQNLLEGYEENNIFPAYYEVNSNKKAIEEIEAKLSNNKKIKHISSRKGGNPYELFFLQWIYAPLTGKNK
;
A
#
# COMPACT_ATOMS: atom_id res chain seq x y z
N MET A 1 69.37 -7.93 42.02
CA MET A 1 68.75 -8.21 40.71
C MET A 1 67.32 -7.65 40.67
N LYS A 2 67.11 -6.32 40.76
CA LYS A 2 65.75 -5.72 40.77
C LYS A 2 65.25 -5.44 39.34
N LYS A 3 66.14 -4.87 38.51
CA LYS A 3 65.86 -4.54 37.10
C LYS A 3 65.44 -5.73 36.23
N GLU A 4 65.99 -6.92 36.49
CA GLU A 4 65.62 -8.12 35.73
C GLU A 4 64.21 -8.62 36.08
N CYS A 5 63.78 -8.47 37.35
CA CYS A 5 62.43 -8.82 37.77
C CYS A 5 61.41 -7.89 37.12
N ASP A 6 61.68 -6.59 37.08
CA ASP A 6 60.79 -5.58 36.46
C ASP A 6 60.57 -5.93 34.96
N ILE A 7 61.65 -6.22 34.24
CA ILE A 7 61.59 -6.64 32.82
C ILE A 7 60.81 -7.95 32.66
N VAL A 8 61.01 -8.92 33.55
CA VAL A 8 60.31 -10.21 33.44
C VAL A 8 58.82 -10.05 33.73
N GLN A 9 58.44 -9.26 34.73
CA GLN A 9 57.05 -8.97 35.08
C GLN A 9 56.30 -8.30 33.92
N ASP A 10 56.91 -7.33 33.25
CA ASP A 10 56.33 -6.69 32.05
C ASP A 10 56.12 -7.70 30.90
N LEU A 11 56.99 -8.72 30.81
CA LEU A 11 56.93 -9.74 29.76
C LEU A 11 56.03 -10.95 30.11
N LEU A 12 55.54 -11.09 31.35
CA LEU A 12 54.78 -12.28 31.78
C LEU A 12 53.48 -12.48 31.00
N PHE A 13 52.74 -11.40 30.70
CA PHE A 13 51.50 -11.48 29.93
C PHE A 13 51.78 -11.94 28.49
N SER A 14 52.77 -11.33 27.84
CA SER A 14 53.20 -11.73 26.49
C SER A 14 53.80 -13.14 26.43
N TYR A 15 54.42 -13.60 27.52
CA TYR A 15 54.90 -14.96 27.69
C TYR A 15 53.73 -15.96 27.83
N LYS A 16 52.68 -15.62 28.60
CA LYS A 16 51.44 -16.41 28.73
C LYS A 16 50.73 -16.58 27.39
N ASP A 17 50.67 -15.52 26.59
CA ASP A 17 50.03 -15.54 25.26
C ASP A 17 50.91 -16.17 24.15
N GLY A 18 52.15 -16.56 24.46
CA GLY A 18 53.07 -17.17 23.49
C GLY A 18 53.61 -16.21 22.43
N CYS A 19 53.49 -14.89 22.63
CA CYS A 19 53.85 -13.84 21.66
C CYS A 19 55.34 -13.42 21.71
N LEU A 20 56.15 -14.02 22.58
CA LEU A 20 57.57 -13.69 22.70
C LEU A 20 58.44 -14.39 21.66
N LYS A 21 59.41 -13.65 21.11
CA LYS A 21 60.48 -14.21 20.30
C LYS A 21 61.36 -15.14 21.16
N GLN A 22 61.98 -16.14 20.52
CA GLN A 22 62.73 -17.20 21.20
C GLN A 22 63.75 -16.68 22.23
N GLY A 23 64.56 -15.67 21.89
CA GLY A 23 65.55 -15.11 22.82
C GLY A 23 64.94 -14.49 24.08
N SER A 24 63.81 -13.79 23.96
CA SER A 24 63.07 -13.22 25.10
C SER A 24 62.35 -14.29 25.92
N LYS A 25 61.86 -15.34 25.25
CA LYS A 25 61.22 -16.50 25.90
C LYS A 25 62.21 -17.26 26.79
N GLU A 26 63.39 -17.59 26.27
CA GLU A 26 64.45 -18.28 27.02
C GLU A 26 64.96 -17.45 28.20
N PHE A 27 64.97 -16.11 28.06
CA PHE A 27 65.32 -15.20 29.15
C PHE A 27 64.31 -15.25 30.30
N VAL A 28 63.01 -15.16 29.98
CA VAL A 28 61.92 -15.26 30.97
C VAL A 28 61.94 -16.63 31.66
N GLU A 29 62.09 -17.73 30.90
CA GLU A 29 62.18 -19.10 31.45
C GLU A 29 63.35 -19.29 32.43
N LYS A 30 64.54 -18.78 32.08
CA LYS A 30 65.72 -18.86 32.95
C LYS A 30 65.53 -18.04 34.23
N HIS A 31 64.84 -16.91 34.15
CA HIS A 31 64.57 -16.07 35.31
C HIS A 31 63.50 -16.66 36.23
N LEU A 32 62.41 -17.21 35.67
CA LEU A 32 61.35 -17.91 36.43
C LEU A 32 61.89 -19.09 37.25
N LYS A 33 62.91 -19.80 36.74
CA LYS A 33 63.59 -20.88 37.49
C LYS A 33 64.44 -20.39 38.67
N LYS A 34 64.83 -19.11 38.68
CA LYS A 34 65.74 -18.53 39.67
C LYS A 34 65.06 -17.59 40.65
N CYS A 35 63.89 -17.03 40.30
CA CYS A 35 63.18 -16.04 41.10
C CYS A 35 61.80 -16.56 41.53
N GLU A 36 61.65 -16.84 42.83
CA GLU A 36 60.38 -17.32 43.41
C GLU A 36 59.25 -16.27 43.31
N ASN A 37 59.57 -14.98 43.38
CA ASN A 37 58.57 -13.91 43.32
C ASN A 37 57.92 -13.84 41.93
N CYS A 38 58.74 -13.83 40.87
CA CYS A 38 58.25 -13.83 39.49
C CYS A 38 57.52 -15.14 39.13
N ALA A 39 57.96 -16.28 39.68
CA ALA A 39 57.28 -17.57 39.52
C ALA A 39 55.89 -17.58 40.16
N LYS A 40 55.74 -16.99 41.35
CA LYS A 40 54.44 -16.89 42.03
C LYS A 40 53.44 -16.03 41.24
N ILE A 41 53.88 -14.87 40.74
CA ILE A 41 53.04 -13.97 39.93
C ILE A 41 52.58 -14.69 38.64
N TYR A 42 53.48 -15.40 37.97
CA TYR A 42 53.12 -16.18 36.78
C TYR A 42 52.06 -17.26 37.09
N LEU A 43 52.20 -17.97 38.22
CA LEU A 43 51.22 -18.99 38.65
C LEU A 43 49.84 -18.37 38.97
N GLU A 44 49.80 -17.22 39.62
CA GLU A 44 48.56 -16.50 39.90
C GLU A 44 47.86 -16.09 38.59
N MET A 45 48.60 -15.56 37.61
CA MET A 45 48.08 -15.22 36.29
C MET A 45 47.61 -16.43 35.48
N ASN A 46 48.21 -17.61 35.68
CA ASN A 46 47.87 -18.82 34.93
C ASN A 46 46.70 -19.60 35.55
N ASN A 47 46.42 -19.38 36.84
CA ASN A 47 45.28 -19.96 37.56
C ASN A 47 43.99 -19.15 37.42
N GLU A 48 44.04 -17.95 36.86
CA GLU A 48 42.86 -17.28 36.31
C GLU A 48 42.45 -18.00 35.01
N GLU A 49 41.85 -19.18 35.15
CA GLU A 49 41.05 -19.79 34.09
C GLU A 49 39.92 -18.82 33.77
N GLU A 50 39.75 -18.46 32.49
CA GLU A 50 38.56 -17.73 32.05
C GLU A 50 37.34 -18.52 32.49
N ASN A 51 36.62 -17.97 33.48
CA ASN A 51 35.54 -18.69 34.13
C ASN A 51 34.44 -18.96 33.08
N PRO A 52 34.12 -20.22 32.74
CA PRO A 52 33.21 -20.56 31.65
C PRO A 52 31.79 -19.98 31.86
N THR A 53 31.46 -19.63 33.10
CA THR A 53 30.23 -18.94 33.47
C THR A 53 30.11 -17.53 32.88
N THR A 54 31.21 -16.77 32.78
CA THR A 54 31.22 -15.40 32.24
C THR A 54 30.98 -15.42 30.73
N THR A 55 31.69 -16.27 29.99
CA THR A 55 31.56 -16.42 28.53
C THR A 55 30.17 -16.93 28.12
N GLN A 56 29.58 -17.87 28.88
CA GLN A 56 28.22 -18.36 28.63
C GLN A 56 27.16 -17.27 28.85
N ASN A 57 27.30 -16.46 29.91
CA ASN A 57 26.37 -15.37 30.20
C ASN A 57 26.38 -14.28 29.12
N GLU A 58 27.54 -13.94 28.56
CA GLU A 58 27.68 -13.03 27.43
C GLU A 58 27.02 -13.57 26.16
N ILE A 59 27.25 -14.85 25.84
CA ILE A 59 26.63 -15.52 24.69
C ILE A 59 25.10 -15.54 24.83
N ASP A 60 24.57 -15.83 26.03
CA ASP A 60 23.13 -15.84 26.28
C ASP A 60 22.50 -14.43 26.27
N TYR A 61 23.23 -13.42 26.72
CA TYR A 61 22.84 -12.02 26.57
C TYR A 61 22.75 -11.62 25.09
N LEU A 62 23.75 -11.98 24.28
CA LEU A 62 23.75 -11.74 22.83
C LEU A 62 22.59 -12.48 22.13
N LYS A 63 22.30 -13.73 22.52
CA LYS A 63 21.13 -14.47 22.01
C LYS A 63 19.80 -13.80 22.38
N LYS A 64 19.67 -13.30 23.62
CA LYS A 64 18.48 -12.57 24.09
C LYS A 64 18.29 -11.27 23.30
N ILE A 65 19.36 -10.51 23.04
CA ILE A 65 19.30 -9.31 22.17
C ILE A 65 18.87 -9.68 20.76
N LYS A 66 19.53 -10.68 20.14
CA LYS A 66 19.17 -11.14 18.78
C LYS A 66 17.71 -11.58 18.70
N LYS A 67 17.16 -12.26 19.71
CA LYS A 67 15.75 -12.67 19.77
C LYS A 67 14.80 -11.47 19.92
N LYS A 68 15.14 -10.49 20.77
CA LYS A 68 14.38 -9.23 20.91
C LYS A 68 14.37 -8.43 19.61
N MET A 69 15.52 -8.32 18.93
CA MET A 69 15.65 -7.67 17.64
C MET A 69 14.81 -8.38 16.57
N LYS A 70 14.90 -9.70 16.44
CA LYS A 70 14.05 -10.48 15.51
C LYS A 70 12.55 -10.30 15.79
N LYS A 71 12.13 -10.25 17.06
CA LYS A 71 10.71 -10.00 17.42
C LYS A 71 10.28 -8.59 16.97
N LYS A 72 11.12 -7.56 17.22
CA LYS A 72 10.86 -6.20 16.74
C LYS A 72 10.80 -6.13 15.22
N THR A 73 11.72 -6.78 14.51
CA THR A 73 11.71 -6.86 13.04
C THR A 73 10.43 -7.51 12.51
N LYS A 74 9.97 -8.62 13.12
CA LYS A 74 8.69 -9.25 12.74
C LYS A 74 7.49 -8.31 12.92
N ILE A 75 7.46 -7.54 14.01
CA ILE A 75 6.40 -6.55 14.25
C ILE A 75 6.44 -5.44 13.19
N ILE A 76 7.63 -4.93 12.88
CA ILE A 76 7.82 -3.90 11.83
C ILE A 76 7.35 -4.42 10.47
N ILE A 77 7.71 -5.66 10.11
CA ILE A 77 7.25 -6.30 8.87
C ILE A 77 5.73 -6.46 8.86
N ALA A 78 5.12 -6.90 9.96
CA ALA A 78 3.66 -7.03 10.04
C ALA A 78 2.96 -5.67 9.84
N ILE A 79 3.47 -4.61 10.48
CA ILE A 79 2.94 -3.25 10.32
C ILE A 79 3.15 -2.76 8.88
N SER A 80 4.30 -3.02 8.26
CA SER A 80 4.55 -2.61 6.88
C SER A 80 3.60 -3.28 5.90
N ILE A 81 3.30 -4.57 6.11
CA ILE A 81 2.33 -5.31 5.29
C ILE A 81 0.93 -4.68 5.42
N ILE A 82 0.50 -4.36 6.65
CA ILE A 82 -0.79 -3.71 6.89
C ILE A 82 -0.85 -2.35 6.18
N LEU A 83 0.21 -1.55 6.26
CA LEU A 83 0.28 -0.26 5.57
C LEU A 83 0.19 -0.42 4.05
N ILE A 84 0.89 -1.40 3.47
CA ILE A 84 0.82 -1.69 2.02
C ILE A 84 -0.61 -2.04 1.61
N ILE A 85 -1.30 -2.89 2.38
CA ILE A 85 -2.69 -3.27 2.11
C ILE A 85 -3.60 -2.03 2.14
N LEU A 86 -3.44 -1.13 3.11
CA LEU A 86 -4.23 0.11 3.18
C LEU A 86 -3.98 1.02 1.97
N ILE A 87 -2.73 1.14 1.51
CA ILE A 87 -2.39 1.92 0.32
C ILE A 87 -3.06 1.33 -0.93
N ILE A 88 -2.96 0.01 -1.12
CA ILE A 88 -3.60 -0.68 -2.25
C ILE A 88 -5.11 -0.48 -2.21
N LEU A 89 -5.74 -0.59 -1.03
CA LEU A 89 -7.17 -0.35 -0.87
C LEU A 89 -7.55 1.09 -1.26
N ASN A 90 -6.78 2.09 -0.81
CA ASN A 90 -7.00 3.49 -1.17
C ASN A 90 -6.92 3.72 -2.69
N ILE A 91 -5.93 3.12 -3.36
CA ILE A 91 -5.78 3.21 -4.82
C ILE A 91 -6.98 2.57 -5.51
N ALA A 92 -7.41 1.39 -5.06
CA ALA A 92 -8.57 0.70 -5.63
C ALA A 92 -9.86 1.52 -5.48
N VAL A 93 -10.07 2.12 -4.30
CA VAL A 93 -11.18 3.05 -4.04
C VAL A 93 -11.11 4.25 -4.97
N PHE A 94 -9.91 4.84 -5.14
CA PHE A 94 -9.72 6.00 -6.01
C PHE A 94 -10.02 5.68 -7.47
N ILE A 95 -9.50 4.58 -8.02
CA ILE A 95 -9.75 4.18 -9.42
C ILE A 95 -11.25 3.91 -9.65
N ASN A 96 -11.90 3.22 -8.71
CA ASN A 96 -13.33 2.94 -8.81
C ASN A 96 -14.16 4.24 -8.76
N TYR A 97 -13.78 5.16 -7.87
CA TYR A 97 -14.45 6.45 -7.75
C TYR A 97 -14.23 7.34 -8.97
N ASP A 98 -13.01 7.38 -9.51
CA ASP A 98 -12.69 8.13 -10.73
C ASP A 98 -13.54 7.62 -11.91
N LYS A 99 -13.60 6.30 -12.10
CA LYS A 99 -14.48 5.69 -13.10
C LYS A 99 -15.96 6.06 -12.87
N TYR A 100 -16.42 6.03 -11.62
CA TYR A 100 -17.80 6.34 -11.27
C TYR A 100 -18.17 7.79 -11.59
N ILE A 101 -17.33 8.77 -11.28
CA ILE A 101 -17.65 10.19 -11.53
C ILE A 101 -17.40 10.61 -12.98
N SER A 102 -16.73 9.78 -13.77
CA SER A 102 -16.46 9.99 -15.19
C SER A 102 -17.66 9.72 -16.10
N GLU A 103 -18.75 9.14 -15.56
CA GLU A 103 -19.96 8.87 -16.31
C GLU A 103 -21.03 9.97 -16.09
N MET A 104 -21.61 10.47 -17.17
CA MET A 104 -22.76 11.36 -17.19
C MET A 104 -23.82 10.86 -18.16
N THR A 105 -25.09 11.04 -17.80
CA THR A 105 -26.24 10.81 -18.67
C THR A 105 -26.97 12.12 -18.94
N ILE A 106 -27.17 12.45 -20.21
CA ILE A 106 -27.89 13.65 -20.64
C ILE A 106 -29.20 13.22 -21.30
N PHE A 107 -30.32 13.43 -20.61
CA PHE A 107 -31.65 13.11 -21.13
C PHE A 107 -32.19 14.24 -21.99
N LEU A 108 -32.68 13.89 -23.17
CA LEU A 108 -33.12 14.83 -24.18
C LEU A 108 -34.63 15.06 -24.12
N GLU A 109 -35.05 16.23 -24.60
CA GLU A 109 -36.46 16.50 -24.84
C GLU A 109 -36.98 15.72 -26.06
N ASP A 110 -38.25 15.33 -26.01
CA ASP A 110 -38.90 14.52 -27.04
C ASP A 110 -39.02 15.24 -28.40
N SER A 111 -38.92 16.57 -28.38
CA SER A 111 -39.06 17.46 -29.55
C SER A 111 -37.72 17.86 -30.18
N ILE A 112 -36.61 17.26 -29.75
CA ILE A 112 -35.28 17.60 -30.24
C ILE A 112 -35.10 17.21 -31.72
N THR A 113 -34.48 18.08 -32.49
CA THR A 113 -34.15 17.81 -33.90
C THR A 113 -32.74 17.22 -34.06
N ASP A 114 -32.46 16.63 -35.21
CA ASP A 114 -31.13 16.08 -35.52
C ASP A 114 -30.03 17.15 -35.49
N GLU A 115 -30.35 18.37 -35.93
CA GLU A 115 -29.43 19.51 -35.92
C GLU A 115 -29.08 19.92 -34.48
N GLU A 116 -30.07 19.96 -33.58
CA GLU A 116 -29.90 20.27 -32.17
C GLU A 116 -29.10 19.17 -31.44
N ARG A 117 -29.29 17.91 -31.82
CA ARG A 117 -28.48 16.78 -31.32
C ARG A 117 -27.00 16.95 -31.67
N VAL A 118 -26.71 17.31 -32.93
CA VAL A 118 -25.33 17.57 -33.39
C VAL A 118 -24.69 18.74 -32.63
N GLU A 119 -25.45 19.79 -32.32
CA GLU A 119 -24.95 20.92 -31.51
C GLU A 119 -24.52 20.46 -30.11
N ILE A 120 -25.33 19.62 -29.44
CA ILE A 120 -24.99 19.06 -28.12
C ILE A 120 -23.71 18.21 -28.20
N GLU A 121 -23.61 17.34 -29.21
CA GLU A 121 -22.40 16.52 -29.41
C GLU A 121 -21.14 17.37 -29.63
N ASN A 122 -21.26 18.47 -30.37
CA ASN A 122 -20.16 19.38 -30.61
C ASN A 122 -19.71 20.06 -29.31
N ILE A 123 -20.64 20.54 -28.47
CA ILE A 123 -20.31 21.13 -27.16
C ILE A 123 -19.51 20.15 -26.30
N ILE A 124 -19.90 18.87 -26.31
CA ILE A 124 -19.19 17.82 -25.55
C ILE A 124 -17.78 17.62 -26.11
N LYS A 125 -17.65 17.44 -27.43
CA LYS A 125 -16.36 17.22 -28.12
C LYS A 125 -15.41 18.42 -28.05
N GLU A 126 -15.94 19.63 -28.05
CA GLU A 126 -15.17 20.86 -27.85
C GLU A 126 -14.62 20.96 -26.42
N THR A 127 -15.38 20.47 -25.44
CA THR A 127 -14.99 20.47 -24.03
C THR A 127 -13.95 19.40 -23.73
N ASP A 128 -14.13 18.19 -24.25
CA ASP A 128 -13.12 17.13 -24.23
C ASP A 128 -13.15 16.33 -25.54
N LYS A 129 -12.07 16.44 -26.32
CA LYS A 129 -11.91 15.73 -27.59
C LYS A 129 -11.86 14.21 -27.43
N ASN A 130 -11.52 13.74 -26.23
CA ASN A 130 -11.43 12.32 -25.91
C ASN A 130 -12.72 11.80 -25.26
N ALA A 131 -13.76 12.63 -25.10
CA ALA A 131 -15.02 12.18 -24.54
C ALA A 131 -15.64 11.10 -25.44
N GLU A 132 -16.02 9.99 -24.81
CA GLU A 132 -16.83 8.96 -25.45
C GLU A 132 -18.30 9.36 -25.32
N ILE A 133 -19.03 9.32 -26.44
CA ILE A 133 -20.43 9.74 -26.52
C ILE A 133 -21.22 8.62 -27.19
N ILE A 134 -22.22 8.10 -26.51
CA ILE A 134 -23.12 7.05 -27.02
C ILE A 134 -24.55 7.60 -26.99
N TYR A 135 -25.18 7.71 -28.16
CA TYR A 135 -26.59 8.04 -28.28
C TYR A 135 -27.44 6.80 -28.06
N LYS A 136 -28.50 6.93 -27.25
CA LYS A 136 -29.51 5.92 -26.98
C LYS A 136 -30.87 6.47 -27.34
N SER A 137 -31.58 5.79 -28.25
CA SER A 137 -32.94 6.18 -28.62
C SER A 137 -33.93 5.92 -27.49
N LYS A 138 -35.20 6.34 -27.67
CA LYS A 138 -36.26 6.01 -26.70
C LYS A 138 -36.45 4.49 -26.60
N GLU A 139 -36.39 3.79 -27.73
CA GLU A 139 -36.51 2.34 -27.80
C GLU A 139 -35.34 1.64 -27.10
N ASP A 140 -34.12 2.15 -27.30
CA ASP A 140 -32.94 1.64 -26.59
C ASP A 140 -33.08 1.82 -25.08
N ALA A 141 -33.56 2.99 -24.64
CA ALA A 141 -33.80 3.28 -23.22
C ALA A 141 -34.80 2.31 -22.59
N LEU A 142 -35.89 1.99 -23.32
CA LEU A 142 -36.88 1.01 -22.87
C LEU A 142 -36.27 -0.40 -22.79
N ASN A 143 -35.46 -0.80 -23.77
CA ASN A 143 -34.80 -2.09 -23.77
C ASN A 143 -33.77 -2.22 -22.63
N ASP A 144 -32.97 -1.18 -22.38
CA ASP A 144 -32.02 -1.14 -21.27
C ASP A 144 -32.74 -1.25 -19.92
N MET A 145 -33.92 -0.63 -19.80
CA MET A 145 -34.77 -0.75 -18.62
C MET A 145 -35.35 -2.17 -18.47
N LYS A 146 -35.82 -2.79 -19.56
CA LYS A 146 -36.27 -4.20 -19.55
C LYS A 146 -35.16 -5.16 -19.17
N GLN A 147 -33.92 -4.86 -19.54
CA GLN A 147 -32.77 -5.65 -19.13
C GLN A 147 -32.45 -5.46 -17.65
N HIS A 148 -32.51 -4.23 -17.13
CA HIS A 148 -32.30 -3.94 -15.71
C HIS A 148 -33.35 -4.60 -14.81
N PHE A 149 -34.59 -4.76 -15.30
CA PHE A 149 -35.69 -5.44 -14.61
C PHE A 149 -35.97 -6.83 -15.20
N ALA A 150 -34.93 -7.59 -15.57
CA ALA A 150 -35.10 -8.90 -16.22
C ALA A 150 -35.95 -9.88 -15.38
N ASP A 151 -35.91 -9.77 -14.06
CA ASP A 151 -36.72 -10.57 -13.12
C ASP A 151 -38.20 -10.13 -13.04
N ARG A 152 -38.51 -8.91 -13.50
CA ARG A 152 -39.83 -8.26 -13.41
C ARG A 152 -40.19 -7.47 -14.65
N GLN A 153 -39.90 -8.03 -15.83
CA GLN A 153 -40.18 -7.38 -17.12
C GLN A 153 -41.68 -7.09 -17.31
N ASN A 154 -42.54 -7.87 -16.67
CA ASN A 154 -43.99 -7.67 -16.66
C ASN A 154 -44.40 -6.28 -16.13
N LEU A 155 -43.56 -5.61 -15.33
CA LEU A 155 -43.81 -4.24 -14.87
C LEU A 155 -43.69 -3.20 -15.99
N LEU A 156 -43.07 -3.57 -17.10
CA LEU A 156 -42.81 -2.70 -18.23
C LEU A 156 -43.70 -3.02 -19.45
N GLU A 157 -44.64 -3.96 -19.32
CA GLU A 157 -45.63 -4.26 -20.36
C GLU A 157 -46.51 -3.02 -20.63
N GLY A 158 -46.70 -2.68 -21.91
CA GLY A 158 -47.51 -1.55 -22.36
C GLY A 158 -46.71 -0.27 -22.59
N TYR A 159 -45.46 -0.21 -22.14
CA TYR A 159 -44.55 0.90 -22.48
C TYR A 159 -43.99 0.79 -23.91
N GLU A 160 -44.24 -0.31 -24.63
CA GLU A 160 -43.95 -0.42 -26.06
C GLU A 160 -44.81 0.52 -26.90
N GLU A 161 -46.08 0.71 -26.51
CA GLU A 161 -47.02 1.57 -27.23
C GLU A 161 -46.91 3.03 -26.79
N ASN A 162 -46.66 3.28 -25.50
CA ASN A 162 -46.53 4.61 -24.92
C ASN A 162 -45.23 4.72 -24.11
N ASN A 163 -44.11 4.82 -24.82
CA ASN A 163 -42.80 4.87 -24.19
C ASN A 163 -42.57 6.19 -23.45
N ILE A 164 -42.35 6.12 -22.14
CA ILE A 164 -42.09 7.27 -21.27
C ILE A 164 -40.60 7.60 -21.11
N PHE A 165 -39.72 6.71 -21.59
CA PHE A 165 -38.29 6.85 -21.44
C PHE A 165 -37.74 7.76 -22.55
N PRO A 166 -37.14 8.91 -22.19
CA PRO A 166 -36.58 9.82 -23.17
C PRO A 166 -35.30 9.25 -23.78
N ALA A 167 -34.98 9.70 -25.00
CA ALA A 167 -33.67 9.46 -25.59
C ALA A 167 -32.59 10.18 -24.76
N TYR A 168 -31.37 9.64 -24.75
CA TYR A 168 -30.29 10.20 -23.95
C TYR A 168 -28.92 9.97 -24.56
N TYR A 169 -27.93 10.72 -24.07
CA TYR A 169 -26.53 10.47 -24.31
C TYR A 169 -25.87 9.90 -23.06
N GLU A 170 -25.09 8.84 -23.21
CA GLU A 170 -24.07 8.43 -22.25
C GLU A 170 -22.77 9.09 -22.62
N VAL A 171 -22.19 9.82 -21.68
CA VAL A 171 -20.93 10.54 -21.87
C VAL A 171 -19.93 10.01 -20.86
N ASN A 172 -18.79 9.52 -21.34
CA ASN A 172 -17.65 9.16 -20.50
C ASN A 172 -16.51 10.15 -20.74
N SER A 173 -16.11 10.85 -19.69
CA SER A 173 -15.02 11.82 -19.75
C SER A 173 -14.42 12.06 -18.36
N ASN A 174 -13.32 12.80 -18.29
CA ASN A 174 -12.68 13.10 -17.01
C ASN A 174 -13.58 14.02 -16.15
N LYS A 175 -13.41 13.95 -14.82
CA LYS A 175 -14.20 14.72 -13.84
C LYS A 175 -14.38 16.20 -14.20
N LYS A 176 -13.30 16.88 -14.61
CA LYS A 176 -13.33 18.32 -14.89
C LYS A 176 -14.19 18.63 -16.11
N ALA A 177 -14.05 17.82 -17.16
CA ALA A 177 -14.86 17.95 -18.36
C ALA A 177 -16.35 17.65 -18.08
N ILE A 178 -16.67 16.62 -17.27
CA ILE A 178 -18.04 16.35 -16.82
C ILE A 178 -18.64 17.58 -16.10
N GLU A 179 -17.91 18.20 -15.18
CA GLU A 179 -18.38 19.40 -14.48
C GLU A 179 -18.61 20.58 -15.45
N GLU A 180 -17.74 20.75 -16.44
CA GLU A 180 -17.84 21.83 -17.44
C GLU A 180 -18.97 21.59 -18.45
N ILE A 181 -19.13 20.36 -18.95
CA ILE A 181 -20.23 19.96 -19.85
C ILE A 181 -21.57 20.22 -19.16
N GLU A 182 -21.72 19.76 -17.91
CA GLU A 182 -22.96 19.98 -17.18
C GLU A 182 -23.25 21.47 -17.01
N ALA A 183 -22.24 22.27 -16.66
CA ALA A 183 -22.42 23.72 -16.50
C ALA A 183 -22.87 24.41 -17.80
N LYS A 184 -22.30 24.02 -18.95
CA LYS A 184 -22.68 24.55 -20.27
C LYS A 184 -24.09 24.12 -20.67
N LEU A 185 -24.44 22.87 -20.39
CA LEU A 185 -25.68 22.25 -20.86
C LEU A 185 -26.88 22.42 -19.91
N SER A 186 -26.66 22.78 -18.64
CA SER A 186 -27.72 22.90 -17.61
C SER A 186 -28.86 23.87 -17.98
N ASN A 187 -28.58 24.89 -18.80
CA ASN A 187 -29.57 25.89 -19.22
C ASN A 187 -30.15 25.63 -20.62
N ASN A 188 -29.77 24.53 -21.27
CA ASN A 188 -30.26 24.22 -22.61
C ASN A 188 -31.70 23.71 -22.54
N LYS A 189 -32.62 24.42 -23.21
CA LYS A 189 -34.06 24.10 -23.23
C LYS A 189 -34.40 22.76 -23.89
N LYS A 190 -33.45 22.13 -24.60
CA LYS A 190 -33.60 20.83 -25.28
C LYS A 190 -33.12 19.66 -24.43
N ILE A 191 -32.59 19.94 -23.25
CA ILE A 191 -32.17 18.93 -22.29
C ILE A 191 -33.23 18.87 -21.20
N LYS A 192 -33.82 17.68 -21.07
CA LYS A 192 -34.85 17.40 -20.08
C LYS A 192 -34.25 17.28 -18.69
N HIS A 193 -33.11 16.59 -18.59
CA HIS A 193 -32.41 16.38 -17.33
C HIS A 193 -30.97 15.96 -17.57
N ILE A 194 -30.05 16.38 -16.69
CA ILE A 194 -28.67 15.87 -16.67
C ILE A 194 -28.48 15.12 -15.36
N SER A 195 -28.10 13.85 -15.47
CA SER A 195 -27.67 13.04 -14.34
C SER A 195 -26.16 12.89 -14.40
N SER A 196 -25.46 13.60 -13.52
CA SER A 196 -24.03 13.40 -13.29
C SER A 196 -23.83 12.76 -11.93
N ARG A 197 -22.85 11.87 -11.83
CA ARG A 197 -22.53 11.18 -10.59
C ARG A 197 -21.65 12.07 -9.71
N LYS A 198 -22.21 13.16 -9.17
CA LYS A 198 -21.49 14.14 -8.34
C LYS A 198 -21.47 13.77 -6.85
N GLY A 199 -20.32 13.98 -6.22
CA GLY A 199 -20.23 14.27 -4.77
C GLY A 199 -20.46 13.11 -3.80
N GLY A 200 -20.33 11.85 -4.24
CA GLY A 200 -20.41 10.69 -3.34
C GLY A 200 -19.13 10.47 -2.53
N ASN A 201 -19.24 9.88 -1.34
CA ASN A 201 -18.08 9.42 -0.59
C ASN A 201 -17.46 8.20 -1.31
N PRO A 202 -16.19 8.25 -1.76
CA PRO A 202 -15.55 7.16 -2.49
C PRO A 202 -15.60 5.82 -1.76
N TYR A 203 -15.49 5.85 -0.43
CA TYR A 203 -15.49 4.65 0.40
C TYR A 203 -16.88 4.05 0.57
N GLU A 204 -17.93 4.88 0.63
CA GLU A 204 -19.31 4.39 0.69
C GLU A 204 -19.70 3.73 -0.61
N LEU A 205 -19.35 4.34 -1.75
CA LEU A 205 -19.57 3.75 -3.07
C LEU A 205 -18.85 2.41 -3.21
N PHE A 206 -17.57 2.36 -2.83
CA PHE A 206 -16.79 1.13 -2.85
C PHE A 206 -17.40 0.05 -1.95
N PHE A 207 -17.81 0.41 -0.72
CA PHE A 207 -18.45 -0.51 0.21
C PHE A 207 -19.78 -1.04 -0.33
N LEU A 208 -20.63 -0.16 -0.87
CA LEU A 208 -21.93 -0.56 -1.41
C LEU A 208 -21.78 -1.55 -2.57
N GLN A 209 -20.87 -1.24 -3.50
CA GLN A 209 -20.68 -2.05 -4.71
C GLN A 209 -19.96 -3.38 -4.44
N TRP A 210 -18.90 -3.36 -3.63
CA TRP A 210 -17.99 -4.51 -3.49
C TRP A 210 -18.17 -5.33 -2.22
N ILE A 211 -18.86 -4.79 -1.21
CA ILE A 211 -19.08 -5.47 0.07
C ILE A 211 -20.58 -5.73 0.28
N TYR A 212 -21.40 -4.69 0.27
CA TYR A 212 -22.82 -4.82 0.62
C TYR A 212 -23.65 -5.56 -0.42
N ALA A 213 -23.56 -5.19 -1.71
CA ALA A 213 -24.36 -5.82 -2.75
C ALA A 213 -24.08 -7.33 -2.91
N PRO A 214 -22.81 -7.80 -2.86
CA PRO A 214 -22.51 -9.24 -2.83
C PRO A 214 -23.07 -9.96 -1.60
N LEU A 215 -23.00 -9.33 -0.41
CA LEU A 215 -23.49 -9.94 0.84
C LEU A 215 -25.01 -10.06 0.90
N THR A 216 -25.72 -9.13 0.27
CA THR A 216 -27.20 -9.09 0.30
C THR A 216 -27.86 -9.75 -0.90
N GLY A 217 -27.08 -10.25 -1.85
CA GLY A 217 -27.60 -10.92 -3.05
C GLY A 217 -28.32 -9.99 -4.03
N LYS A 218 -28.21 -8.66 -3.85
CA LYS A 218 -28.80 -7.63 -4.74
C LYS A 218 -28.09 -7.45 -6.09
N ASN A 219 -27.06 -8.26 -6.37
CA ASN A 219 -26.41 -8.35 -7.68
C ASN A 219 -27.11 -9.36 -8.62
N LYS A 220 -28.39 -9.67 -8.38
CA LYS A 220 -29.22 -10.53 -9.25
C LYS A 220 -30.50 -9.79 -9.62
#